data_AF-A0A3E0UGH1-F1
#
_entry.id   AF-A0A3E0UGH1-F1
#
_cell.length_a   1.000
_cell.length_b   1.000
_cell.length_c   1.000
_cell.angle_alpha   90.00
_cell.angle_beta   90.00
_cell.angle_gamma   90.00
#
_symmetry.space_group_name_H-M   'P 1'
#
loop_
_entity.id
_entity.type
_entity.pdbx_description
1 polymer ?
#
loop_
_entity_poly.entity_id
_entity_poly.type
_entity_poly.pdbx_seq_one_letter_code
_entity_poly.pdbx_strand_id
1 'polypeptide(L)'
;MYLLNMGLLKPGDIILTGSDAKLSRVIKKFTKGSFSHAILYVGDGSYIHSDRDGVHSSNIQRLLFEEESNVMVLRAANEQVVSLACDFARSQVGKEYSVKGAINAKIKAPLNVDTNRQFCSKLVAKAYEFAGLKLVENADTCMPKEIEDSQYLKRVNKITVKANEAEIEFATSDSPLDKQAEATNKILFAARALFKKDIQTLSELPHFLFKQPQFDSQISKVVLESGYLTLWDNDRVKNPWRYDLNVFCNLPVPEAEKYALAKREFDSSKGMLERFGGMLDFYTDAHKQHNLQFTKLHRDLYLKLCLGITDNHKVASSYLEKFT
;
A
#
# COMPACT_ATOMS: atom_id res chain seq x y z
N MET A 1 -18.80 15.72 3.16
CA MET A 1 -17.55 14.96 3.09
C MET A 1 -17.04 14.95 1.66
N TYR A 2 -15.73 14.86 1.50
CA TYR A 2 -15.03 14.87 0.22
C TYR A 2 -14.14 13.65 0.09
N LEU A 3 -13.93 13.22 -1.15
CA LEU A 3 -12.98 12.21 -1.58
C LEU A 3 -11.93 12.84 -2.51
N LEU A 4 -10.87 12.09 -2.82
CA LEU A 4 -9.96 12.43 -3.91
C LEU A 4 -10.46 11.85 -5.23
N ASN A 5 -10.42 12.67 -6.27
CA ASN A 5 -10.75 12.28 -7.63
C ASN A 5 -9.67 11.36 -8.19
N MET A 6 -9.99 10.07 -8.20
CA MET A 6 -9.17 8.99 -8.75
C MET A 6 -8.69 9.24 -10.18
N GLY A 7 -9.50 9.87 -11.03
CA GLY A 7 -9.15 10.16 -12.42
C GLY A 7 -8.08 11.25 -12.59
N LEU A 8 -7.81 12.02 -11.54
CA LEU A 8 -6.81 13.09 -11.53
C LEU A 8 -5.53 12.70 -10.78
N LEU A 9 -5.58 11.66 -9.95
CA LEU A 9 -4.43 11.13 -9.23
C LEU A 9 -3.47 10.41 -10.17
N LYS A 10 -2.18 10.55 -9.89
CA LYS A 10 -1.10 9.84 -10.59
C LYS A 10 -0.17 9.19 -9.56
N PRO A 11 0.39 8.00 -9.84
CA PRO A 11 1.44 7.42 -9.00
C PRO A 11 2.51 8.47 -8.67
N GLY A 12 3.01 8.45 -7.44
CA GLY A 12 3.94 9.45 -6.92
C GLY A 12 3.28 10.65 -6.24
N ASP A 13 1.97 10.88 -6.46
CA ASP A 13 1.28 11.95 -5.74
C ASP A 13 1.46 11.81 -4.22
N ILE A 14 1.95 12.88 -3.61
CA ILE A 14 2.09 13.00 -2.17
C ILE A 14 0.82 13.66 -1.64
N ILE A 15 0.18 12.99 -0.70
CA ILE A 15 -1.09 13.43 -0.13
C ILE A 15 -0.82 13.82 1.32
N LEU A 16 -0.98 15.10 1.61
CA LEU A 16 -0.89 15.65 2.96
C LEU A 16 -2.29 15.75 3.55
N THR A 17 -2.48 15.25 4.78
CA THR A 17 -3.79 15.23 5.44
C THR A 17 -3.71 15.79 6.87
N GLY A 18 -4.80 16.41 7.33
CA GLY A 18 -4.95 16.90 8.71
C GLY A 18 -5.09 15.81 9.80
N SER A 19 -5.05 16.24 11.07
CA SER A 19 -4.90 15.43 12.32
C SER A 19 -5.86 14.30 12.59
N ASP A 20 -6.99 14.26 11.90
CA ASP A 20 -8.08 13.34 12.24
C ASP A 20 -8.28 12.23 11.21
N ALA A 21 -7.34 12.08 10.27
CA ALA A 21 -7.28 10.92 9.39
C ALA A 21 -6.71 9.69 10.13
N LYS A 22 -7.34 9.25 11.22
CA LYS A 22 -7.43 7.81 11.45
C LYS A 22 -8.45 7.29 10.44
N LEU A 23 -7.98 6.36 9.63
CA LEU A 23 -8.66 5.59 8.59
C LEU A 23 -9.92 4.85 9.06
N SER A 24 -10.95 5.61 9.45
CA SER A 24 -12.22 5.18 10.06
C SER A 24 -12.15 4.94 11.58
N ARG A 25 -12.93 5.75 12.31
CA ARG A 25 -14.04 5.25 13.16
C ARG A 25 -14.88 6.36 13.77
N VAL A 26 -14.34 7.55 14.01
CA VAL A 26 -15.13 8.66 14.52
C VAL A 26 -14.46 9.95 14.07
N ILE A 27 -15.17 10.71 13.24
CA ILE A 27 -14.85 12.10 12.90
C ILE A 27 -14.48 12.86 14.18
N LYS A 28 -13.27 13.42 14.23
CA LYS A 28 -12.86 14.37 15.28
C LYS A 28 -12.14 15.56 14.66
N LYS A 29 -12.07 16.61 15.49
CA LYS A 29 -12.10 18.03 15.17
C LYS A 29 -10.69 18.58 14.95
N PHE A 30 -10.55 19.33 13.85
CA PHE A 30 -9.38 20.09 13.40
C PHE A 30 -8.37 20.54 14.47
N THR A 31 -7.10 20.23 14.25
CA THR A 31 -5.98 20.98 14.82
C THR A 31 -5.54 22.09 13.87
N LYS A 32 -5.24 23.27 14.42
CA LYS A 32 -4.73 24.44 13.70
C LYS A 32 -3.25 24.28 13.34
N GLY A 33 -2.97 23.42 12.37
CA GLY A 33 -1.71 23.26 11.64
C GLY A 33 -2.02 22.40 10.40
N SER A 34 -1.80 22.91 9.19
CA SER A 34 -2.53 22.51 7.98
C SER A 34 -2.57 21.00 7.70
N PHE A 35 -1.45 20.29 7.92
CA PHE A 35 -1.34 18.84 7.71
C PHE A 35 -0.46 18.17 8.77
N SER A 36 -0.85 16.99 9.21
CA SER A 36 -0.15 16.20 10.26
C SER A 36 0.34 14.84 9.76
N HIS A 37 -0.12 14.43 8.58
CA HIS A 37 0.18 13.12 8.02
C HIS A 37 0.53 13.26 6.54
N ALA A 38 1.37 12.35 6.07
CA ALA A 38 1.84 12.30 4.69
C ALA A 38 1.71 10.87 4.18
N ILE A 39 1.19 10.76 2.96
CA ILE A 39 0.86 9.51 2.28
C ILE A 39 1.48 9.56 0.88
N LEU A 40 1.98 8.42 0.39
CA LEU A 40 2.42 8.28 -1.00
C LEU A 40 1.42 7.45 -1.80
N TYR A 41 0.75 8.05 -2.78
CA TYR A 41 -0.10 7.32 -3.71
C TYR A 41 0.76 6.54 -4.71
N VAL A 42 0.50 5.24 -4.85
CA VAL A 42 1.31 4.32 -5.67
C VAL A 42 0.58 3.79 -6.90
N GLY A 43 -0.62 4.30 -7.19
CA GLY A 43 -1.40 3.93 -8.37
C GLY A 43 -2.56 2.98 -8.07
N ASP A 44 -3.49 2.87 -9.01
CA ASP A 44 -4.65 1.95 -8.97
C ASP A 44 -5.48 2.01 -7.69
N GLY A 45 -5.60 3.20 -7.11
CA GLY A 45 -6.33 3.41 -5.86
C GLY A 45 -5.53 3.04 -4.61
N SER A 46 -4.32 2.51 -4.75
CA SER A 46 -3.46 2.12 -3.65
C SER A 46 -2.52 3.25 -3.23
N TYR A 47 -2.30 3.36 -1.93
CA TYR A 47 -1.25 4.21 -1.36
C TYR A 47 -0.51 3.48 -0.24
N ILE A 48 0.70 3.95 0.07
CA ILE A 48 1.50 3.50 1.20
C ILE A 48 1.63 4.65 2.20
N HIS A 49 1.49 4.35 3.48
CA HIS A 49 1.74 5.30 4.56
C HIS A 49 2.32 4.59 5.77
N SER A 50 2.71 5.38 6.76
CA SER A 50 3.16 4.88 8.05
C SER A 50 2.38 5.56 9.17
N ASP A 51 1.72 4.76 10.01
CA ASP A 51 1.03 5.22 11.22
C ASP A 51 1.45 4.37 12.42
N ARG A 52 0.70 4.44 13.54
CA ARG A 52 1.05 3.74 14.78
C ARG A 52 1.22 2.22 14.64
N ASP A 53 0.56 1.61 13.65
CA ASP A 53 0.63 0.18 13.38
C ASP A 53 1.74 -0.18 12.38
N GLY A 54 2.60 0.80 12.02
CA GLY A 54 3.74 0.63 11.13
C GLY A 54 3.44 1.10 9.72
N VAL A 55 4.16 0.56 8.74
CA VAL A 55 3.98 0.86 7.32
C VAL A 55 3.04 -0.15 6.68
N HIS A 56 2.00 0.32 6.02
CA HIS A 56 1.07 -0.54 5.30
C HIS A 56 0.47 0.15 4.06
N SER A 57 -0.11 -0.67 3.21
CA SER A 57 -0.88 -0.23 2.04
C SER A 57 -2.35 -0.04 2.41
N SER A 58 -2.99 0.97 1.84
CA SER A 58 -4.44 1.16 1.96
C SER A 58 -5.05 1.69 0.65
N ASN A 59 -6.36 1.94 0.63
CA ASN A 59 -7.11 2.36 -0.55
C ASN A 59 -7.59 3.82 -0.41
N ILE A 60 -7.32 4.64 -1.42
CA ILE A 60 -7.59 6.08 -1.41
C ILE A 60 -9.06 6.43 -1.36
N GLN A 61 -9.94 5.57 -1.89
CA GLN A 61 -11.39 5.72 -1.82
C GLN A 61 -11.91 5.56 -0.39
N ARG A 62 -11.09 5.09 0.55
CA ARG A 62 -11.42 5.00 1.98
C ARG A 62 -11.02 6.25 2.77
N LEU A 63 -10.39 7.23 2.13
CA LEU A 63 -10.05 8.51 2.76
C LEU A 63 -11.17 9.53 2.55
N LEU A 64 -11.92 9.79 3.63
CA LEU A 64 -12.93 10.84 3.69
C LEU A 64 -12.38 12.10 4.37
N PHE A 65 -12.74 13.25 3.83
CA PHE A 65 -12.36 14.57 4.35
C PHE A 65 -13.62 15.39 4.69
N GLU A 66 -13.62 16.12 5.80
CA GLU A 66 -14.74 17.00 6.14
C GLU A 66 -14.84 18.18 5.17
N GLU A 67 -13.70 18.85 4.95
CA GLU A 67 -13.55 19.99 4.04
C GLU A 67 -12.44 19.74 3.02
N GLU A 68 -12.51 20.42 1.87
CA GLU A 68 -11.47 20.35 0.83
C GLU A 68 -10.10 20.82 1.34
N SER A 69 -10.08 21.71 2.33
CA SER A 69 -8.86 22.24 2.94
C SER A 69 -8.14 21.24 3.86
N ASN A 70 -8.76 20.12 4.24
CA ASN A 70 -8.13 19.07 5.05
C ASN A 70 -7.12 18.21 4.28
N VAL A 71 -7.06 18.36 2.96
CA VAL A 71 -6.19 17.57 2.09
C VAL A 71 -5.48 18.45 1.08
N MET A 72 -4.22 18.11 0.81
CA MET A 72 -3.45 18.68 -0.28
C MET A 72 -2.73 17.57 -1.03
N VAL A 73 -2.74 17.68 -2.36
CA VAL A 73 -2.01 16.77 -3.24
C VAL A 73 -0.89 17.53 -3.92
N LEU A 74 0.31 16.96 -3.83
CA LEU A 74 1.57 17.50 -4.34
C LEU A 74 2.18 16.49 -5.31
N ARG A 75 2.72 16.97 -6.43
CA ARG A 75 3.23 16.12 -7.51
C ARG A 75 4.65 16.52 -7.91
N ALA A 76 5.53 15.53 -7.99
CA ALA A 76 6.85 15.64 -8.61
C ALA A 76 6.74 15.48 -10.14
N ALA A 77 7.64 16.12 -10.89
CA ALA A 77 7.58 16.13 -12.36
C ALA A 77 8.30 14.94 -13.03
N ASN A 78 9.29 14.33 -12.37
CA ASN A 78 10.12 13.29 -12.97
C ASN A 78 9.51 11.90 -12.77
N GLU A 79 9.07 11.27 -13.86
CA GLU A 79 8.40 9.96 -13.84
C GLU A 79 9.31 8.81 -13.39
N GLN A 80 10.60 8.84 -13.71
CA GLN A 80 11.55 7.80 -13.29
C GLN A 80 11.77 7.83 -11.77
N VAL A 81 11.96 9.05 -11.23
CA VAL A 81 12.04 9.27 -9.78
C VAL A 81 10.76 8.79 -9.10
N VAL A 82 9.60 9.12 -9.66
CA VAL A 82 8.30 8.70 -9.13
C VAL A 82 8.19 7.18 -9.06
N SER A 83 8.54 6.46 -10.13
CA SER A 83 8.48 5.00 -10.16
C SER A 83 9.35 4.38 -9.06
N LEU A 84 10.60 4.81 -8.95
CA LEU A 84 11.53 4.32 -7.93
C LEU A 84 11.07 4.65 -6.51
N ALA A 85 10.48 5.82 -6.30
CA ALA A 85 9.91 6.21 -5.00
C ALA A 85 8.72 5.33 -4.61
N CYS A 86 7.82 5.04 -5.56
CA CYS A 86 6.70 4.13 -5.32
C CYS A 86 7.19 2.71 -4.98
N ASP A 87 8.18 2.19 -5.69
CA ASP A 87 8.74 0.86 -5.43
C ASP A 87 9.47 0.79 -4.09
N PHE A 88 10.23 1.84 -3.75
CA PHE A 88 10.81 1.96 -2.41
C PHE A 88 9.71 1.93 -1.34
N ALA A 89 8.67 2.76 -1.46
CA ALA A 89 7.61 2.81 -0.45
C ALA A 89 6.92 1.45 -0.27
N ARG A 90 6.62 0.74 -1.36
CA ARG A 90 6.07 -0.63 -1.30
C ARG A 90 7.00 -1.59 -0.54
N SER A 91 8.30 -1.51 -0.78
CA SER A 91 9.29 -2.36 -0.08
C SER A 91 9.35 -2.10 1.43
N GLN A 92 8.82 -0.97 1.92
CA GLN A 92 8.78 -0.65 3.34
C GLN A 92 7.55 -1.22 4.07
N VAL A 93 6.59 -1.86 3.38
CA VAL A 93 5.41 -2.45 4.04
C VAL A 93 5.84 -3.48 5.08
N GLY A 94 5.30 -3.34 6.31
CA GLY A 94 5.62 -4.16 7.49
C GLY A 94 6.57 -3.49 8.49
N LYS A 95 7.31 -2.44 8.09
CA LYS A 95 8.23 -1.75 9.00
C LYS A 95 7.48 -1.13 10.18
N GLU A 96 8.06 -1.20 11.38
CA GLU A 96 7.47 -0.63 12.59
C GLU A 96 7.46 0.91 12.57
N TYR A 97 6.57 1.50 13.36
CA TYR A 97 6.48 2.95 13.53
C TYR A 97 7.58 3.51 14.43
N SER A 98 8.20 4.61 14.00
CA SER A 98 9.22 5.33 14.77
C SER A 98 8.58 6.43 15.62
N VAL A 99 8.19 6.09 16.86
CA VAL A 99 7.69 7.10 17.82
C VAL A 99 8.75 8.16 18.11
N LYS A 100 10.01 7.74 18.35
CA LYS A 100 11.13 8.65 18.61
C LYS A 100 11.41 9.57 17.42
N GLY A 101 11.39 9.02 16.20
CA GLY A 101 11.57 9.80 14.98
C GLY A 101 10.45 10.83 14.79
N ALA A 102 9.19 10.43 14.99
CA ALA A 102 8.04 11.32 14.87
C ALA A 102 8.04 12.46 15.91
N ILE A 103 8.48 12.19 17.15
CA ILE A 103 8.68 13.23 18.16
C ILE A 103 9.83 14.14 17.74
N ASN A 104 10.96 13.56 17.32
CA ASN A 104 12.14 14.33 16.95
C ASN A 104 11.91 15.22 15.72
N ALA A 105 11.04 14.82 14.80
CA ALA A 105 10.65 15.65 13.67
C ALA A 105 10.03 16.99 14.10
N LYS A 106 9.36 17.03 15.26
CA LYS A 106 8.78 18.26 15.82
C LYS A 106 9.79 19.11 16.59
N ILE A 107 10.64 18.48 17.40
CA ILE A 107 11.54 19.19 18.33
C ILE A 107 12.94 19.43 17.79
N LYS A 108 13.34 18.73 16.72
CA LYS A 108 14.65 18.80 16.04
C LYS A 108 15.84 18.70 16.99
N ALA A 109 15.78 17.80 17.97
CA ALA A 109 16.84 17.55 18.94
C ALA A 109 17.94 16.64 18.35
N PRO A 110 19.20 16.71 18.84
CA PRO A 110 20.31 15.85 18.42
C PRO A 110 20.17 14.44 19.03
N LEU A 111 19.09 13.74 18.69
CA LEU A 111 18.80 12.39 19.12
C LEU A 111 19.20 11.39 18.03
N ASN A 112 19.76 10.25 18.44
CA ASN A 112 19.96 9.12 17.54
C ASN A 112 18.58 8.52 17.22
N VAL A 113 18.07 8.82 16.02
CA VAL A 113 16.76 8.35 15.55
C VAL A 113 16.91 6.99 14.89
N ASP A 114 15.94 6.10 15.14
CA ASP A 114 15.94 4.78 14.55
C ASP A 114 15.78 4.87 13.03
N THR A 115 16.77 4.35 12.30
CA THR A 115 16.82 4.38 10.84
C THR A 115 15.96 3.27 10.22
N ASN A 116 15.72 2.17 10.94
CA ASN A 116 15.02 0.99 10.43
C ASN A 116 13.51 0.99 10.72
N ARG A 117 12.98 2.06 11.33
CA ARG A 117 11.55 2.33 11.47
C ARG A 117 11.13 3.55 10.68
N GLN A 118 9.85 3.62 10.34
CA GLN A 118 9.29 4.71 9.55
C GLN A 118 8.24 5.50 10.34
N PHE A 119 8.00 6.74 9.91
CA PHE A 119 6.78 7.48 10.24
C PHE A 119 6.34 8.22 8.99
N CYS A 120 5.13 8.79 8.99
CA CYS A 120 4.45 9.22 7.78
C CYS A 120 5.30 10.07 6.82
N SER A 121 5.79 11.23 7.26
CA SER A 121 6.60 12.13 6.43
C SER A 121 7.99 11.57 6.14
N LYS A 122 8.62 10.87 7.10
CA LYS A 122 9.91 10.19 6.85
C LYS A 122 9.80 9.17 5.72
N LEU A 123 8.74 8.36 5.70
CA LEU A 123 8.52 7.36 4.65
C LEU A 123 8.48 8.02 3.26
N VAL A 124 7.70 9.09 3.12
CA VAL A 124 7.56 9.83 1.85
C VAL A 124 8.89 10.48 1.45
N ALA A 125 9.55 11.16 2.39
CA ALA A 125 10.83 11.83 2.12
C ALA A 125 11.92 10.82 1.76
N LYS A 126 12.02 9.69 2.46
CA LYS A 126 12.97 8.62 2.16
C LYS A 126 12.70 7.94 0.83
N ALA A 127 11.44 7.76 0.45
CA ALA A 127 11.08 7.20 -0.85
C ALA A 127 11.63 8.05 -1.99
N TYR A 128 11.43 9.36 -1.93
CA TYR A 128 11.95 10.28 -2.94
C TYR A 128 13.46 10.46 -2.86
N GLU A 129 14.04 10.52 -1.65
CA GLU A 129 15.51 10.60 -1.46
C GLU A 129 16.21 9.36 -2.05
N PHE A 130 15.65 8.16 -1.82
CA PHE A 130 16.14 6.92 -2.44
C PHE A 130 16.08 6.97 -3.98
N ALA A 131 15.04 7.58 -4.52
CA ALA A 131 14.86 7.78 -5.96
C ALA A 131 15.71 8.92 -6.54
N GLY A 132 16.56 9.57 -5.75
CA GLY A 132 17.46 10.63 -6.18
C GLY A 132 16.85 12.04 -6.16
N LEU A 133 15.66 12.23 -5.58
CA LEU A 133 15.04 13.55 -5.39
C LEU A 133 14.91 13.91 -3.92
N LYS A 134 15.77 14.81 -3.46
CA LYS A 134 15.78 15.28 -2.09
C LYS A 134 14.68 16.34 -1.86
N LEU A 135 13.53 15.91 -1.37
CA LEU A 135 12.38 16.80 -1.10
C LEU A 135 12.60 17.77 0.07
N VAL A 136 13.38 17.34 1.07
CA VAL A 136 13.61 18.02 2.34
C VAL A 136 15.08 17.91 2.74
N GLU A 137 15.58 18.79 3.61
CA GLU A 137 16.99 18.76 4.04
C GLU A 137 17.37 17.47 4.78
N ASN A 138 16.48 16.98 5.65
CA ASN A 138 16.69 15.75 6.42
C ASN A 138 15.42 14.88 6.45
N ALA A 139 15.43 13.80 5.68
CA ALA A 139 14.30 12.87 5.58
C ALA A 139 14.04 12.08 6.88
N ASP A 140 15.03 11.88 7.75
CA ASP A 140 14.87 11.08 8.97
C ASP A 140 14.07 11.80 10.07
N THR A 141 13.93 13.12 9.96
CA THR A 141 13.26 13.96 10.96
C THR A 141 12.39 15.05 10.33
N CYS A 142 11.81 14.83 9.14
CA CYS A 142 10.99 15.86 8.48
C CYS A 142 9.52 15.80 8.91
N MET A 143 8.86 16.96 8.95
CA MET A 143 7.43 17.13 9.14
C MET A 143 6.71 17.23 7.78
N PRO A 144 5.40 16.92 7.70
CA PRO A 144 4.62 17.13 6.48
C PRO A 144 4.74 18.55 5.90
N LYS A 145 4.86 19.58 6.77
CA LYS A 145 5.06 20.96 6.35
C LYS A 145 6.36 21.17 5.54
N GLU A 146 7.43 20.48 5.87
CA GLU A 146 8.68 20.57 5.10
C GLU A 146 8.54 19.97 3.70
N ILE A 147 7.68 18.95 3.55
CA ILE A 147 7.33 18.40 2.23
C ILE A 147 6.45 19.39 1.47
N GLU A 148 5.47 19.99 2.14
CA GLU A 148 4.60 21.05 1.57
C GLU A 148 5.42 22.21 0.98
N ASP A 149 6.49 22.61 1.68
CA ASP A 149 7.36 23.73 1.28
C ASP A 149 8.41 23.35 0.22
N SER A 150 8.42 22.10 -0.25
CA SER A 150 9.40 21.61 -1.22
C SER A 150 9.21 22.26 -2.60
N GLN A 151 10.25 22.95 -3.09
CA GLN A 151 10.26 23.56 -4.43
C GLN A 151 10.15 22.56 -5.60
N TYR A 152 10.37 21.27 -5.33
CA TYR A 152 10.31 20.20 -6.34
C TYR A 152 8.90 19.67 -6.58
N LEU A 153 7.92 20.16 -5.81
CA LEU A 153 6.55 19.70 -5.84
C LEU A 153 5.62 20.79 -6.33
N LYS A 154 4.63 20.40 -7.13
CA LYS A 154 3.56 21.28 -7.58
C LYS A 154 2.23 20.82 -7.00
N ARG A 155 1.42 21.76 -6.52
CA ARG A 155 0.06 21.47 -6.06
C ARG A 155 -0.82 21.01 -7.21
N VAL A 156 -1.55 19.92 -7.00
CA VAL A 156 -2.60 19.45 -7.88
C VAL A 156 -3.92 20.08 -7.44
N ASN A 157 -4.47 20.96 -8.27
CA ASN A 157 -5.70 21.71 -7.97
C ASN A 157 -6.96 20.92 -8.37
N LYS A 158 -8.10 21.26 -7.75
CA LYS A 158 -9.42 20.66 -8.06
C LYS A 158 -9.44 19.12 -7.95
N ILE A 159 -8.70 18.59 -6.98
CA ILE A 159 -8.53 17.15 -6.78
C ILE A 159 -9.66 16.55 -5.92
N THR A 160 -10.40 17.36 -5.18
CA THR A 160 -11.46 16.92 -4.29
C THR A 160 -12.81 16.87 -4.99
N VAL A 161 -13.62 15.87 -4.65
CA VAL A 161 -15.02 15.72 -5.10
C VAL A 161 -15.92 15.44 -3.91
N LYS A 162 -17.18 15.87 -3.96
CA LYS A 162 -18.15 15.54 -2.90
C LYS A 162 -18.48 14.04 -2.96
N ALA A 163 -18.40 13.38 -1.81
CA ALA A 163 -18.76 11.98 -1.68
C ALA A 163 -20.28 11.82 -1.67
N ASN A 164 -20.80 10.83 -2.41
CA ASN A 164 -22.19 10.38 -2.29
C ASN A 164 -22.37 9.37 -1.14
N GLU A 165 -23.62 8.98 -0.85
CA GLU A 165 -23.94 8.08 0.27
C GLU A 165 -23.27 6.71 0.14
N ALA A 166 -23.31 6.10 -1.05
CA ALA A 166 -22.70 4.79 -1.29
C ALA A 166 -21.16 4.83 -1.17
N GLU A 167 -20.54 5.94 -1.58
CA GLU A 167 -19.11 6.18 -1.42
C GLU A 167 -18.71 6.34 0.05
N ILE A 168 -19.51 7.06 0.84
CA ILE A 168 -19.29 7.19 2.29
C ILE A 168 -19.46 5.84 2.98
N GLU A 169 -20.50 5.09 2.64
CA GLU A 169 -20.72 3.74 3.15
C GLU A 169 -19.54 2.82 2.82
N PHE A 170 -19.08 2.81 1.57
CA PHE A 170 -17.91 2.03 1.16
C PHE A 170 -16.66 2.43 1.95
N ALA A 171 -16.38 3.73 2.07
CA ALA A 171 -15.19 4.23 2.73
C ALA A 171 -15.14 3.84 4.22
N THR A 172 -16.31 3.78 4.87
CA THR A 172 -16.46 3.42 6.29
C THR A 172 -16.69 1.92 6.56
N SER A 173 -16.92 1.13 5.51
CA SER A 173 -17.10 -0.32 5.59
C SER A 173 -15.84 -1.06 6.05
N ASP A 174 -16.00 -2.31 6.51
CA ASP A 174 -14.87 -3.18 6.83
C ASP A 174 -13.88 -3.29 5.67
N SER A 175 -12.60 -3.01 5.98
CA SER A 175 -11.51 -3.01 5.01
C SER A 175 -10.76 -4.36 5.03
N PRO A 176 -10.63 -5.05 3.88
CA PRO A 176 -9.75 -6.22 3.79
C PRO A 176 -8.27 -5.87 4.00
N LEU A 177 -7.90 -4.60 3.81
CA LEU A 177 -6.53 -4.10 3.98
C LEU A 177 -6.13 -4.04 5.47
N ASP A 178 -7.10 -3.87 6.37
CA ASP A 178 -6.86 -3.89 7.81
C ASP A 178 -6.47 -5.31 8.24
N LYS A 179 -7.16 -6.32 7.72
CA LYS A 179 -6.82 -7.75 7.93
C LYS A 179 -5.45 -8.08 7.34
N GLN A 180 -5.10 -7.49 6.20
CA GLN A 180 -3.77 -7.64 5.61
C GLN A 180 -2.67 -7.04 6.50
N ALA A 181 -2.88 -5.84 7.03
CA ALA A 181 -1.95 -5.19 7.95
C ALA A 181 -1.80 -5.99 9.25
N GLU A 182 -2.91 -6.46 9.84
CA GLU A 182 -2.92 -7.30 11.04
C GLU A 182 -2.15 -8.61 10.82
N ALA A 183 -2.43 -9.34 9.74
CA ALA A 183 -1.76 -10.60 9.42
C ALA A 183 -0.24 -10.40 9.23
N THR A 184 0.13 -9.34 8.50
CA THR A 184 1.55 -8.97 8.27
C THR A 184 2.25 -8.67 9.59
N ASN A 185 1.64 -7.83 10.44
CA ASN A 185 2.20 -7.46 11.73
C ASN A 185 2.30 -8.64 12.69
N LYS A 186 1.32 -9.55 12.69
CA LYS A 186 1.36 -10.79 13.47
C LYS A 186 2.54 -11.68 13.07
N ILE A 187 2.78 -11.86 11.77
CA ILE A 187 3.92 -12.65 11.27
C ILE A 187 5.24 -11.99 11.68
N LEU A 188 5.39 -10.68 11.45
CA LEU A 188 6.64 -9.97 11.75
C LEU A 188 6.93 -9.88 13.23
N PHE A 189 5.91 -9.69 14.08
CA PHE A 189 6.06 -9.75 15.53
C PHE A 189 6.61 -11.11 15.98
N ALA A 190 6.01 -12.20 15.50
CA ALA A 190 6.49 -13.54 15.82
C ALA A 190 7.91 -13.79 15.27
N ALA A 191 8.20 -13.33 14.06
CA ALA A 191 9.53 -13.45 13.47
C ALA A 191 10.60 -12.74 14.33
N ARG A 192 10.36 -11.48 14.74
CA ARG A 192 11.29 -10.76 15.63
C ARG A 192 11.53 -11.52 16.93
N ALA A 193 10.47 -12.06 17.53
CA ALA A 193 10.55 -12.83 18.77
C ALA A 193 11.32 -14.15 18.59
N LEU A 194 11.03 -14.92 17.53
CA LEU A 194 11.64 -16.22 17.25
C LEU A 194 13.11 -16.09 16.89
N PHE A 195 13.45 -15.22 15.93
CA PHE A 195 14.81 -15.07 15.43
C PHE A 195 15.69 -14.18 16.31
N LYS A 196 15.09 -13.39 17.22
CA LYS A 196 15.77 -12.35 18.02
C LYS A 196 16.56 -11.38 17.13
N LYS A 197 15.93 -10.98 16.01
CA LYS A 197 16.49 -10.08 15.00
C LYS A 197 15.52 -8.95 14.69
N ASP A 198 16.08 -7.86 14.20
CA ASP A 198 15.33 -6.68 13.79
C ASP A 198 14.71 -6.85 12.40
N ILE A 199 13.81 -7.83 12.25
CA ILE A 199 13.15 -8.15 10.98
C ILE A 199 11.98 -7.18 10.77
N GLN A 200 12.04 -6.38 9.72
CA GLN A 200 11.07 -5.31 9.49
C GLN A 200 10.10 -5.60 8.34
N THR A 201 10.45 -6.47 7.40
CA THR A 201 9.58 -6.77 6.25
C THR A 201 9.48 -8.27 6.01
N LEU A 202 8.39 -8.71 5.35
CA LEU A 202 8.23 -10.13 5.00
C LEU A 202 9.32 -10.61 4.03
N SER A 203 9.88 -9.71 3.22
CA SER A 203 10.97 -10.01 2.29
C SER A 203 12.32 -10.27 2.97
N GLU A 204 12.51 -9.76 4.20
CA GLU A 204 13.72 -10.05 5.00
C GLU A 204 13.64 -11.43 5.66
N LEU A 205 12.44 -11.94 5.94
CA LEU A 205 12.23 -13.16 6.71
C LEU A 205 12.90 -14.41 6.08
N PRO A 206 12.82 -14.68 4.76
CA PRO A 206 13.52 -15.80 4.14
C PRO A 206 15.02 -15.82 4.44
N HIS A 207 15.69 -14.65 4.44
CA HIS A 207 17.12 -14.56 4.70
C HIS A 207 17.52 -15.13 6.06
N PHE A 208 16.72 -14.83 7.09
CA PHE A 208 16.96 -15.35 8.44
C PHE A 208 16.56 -16.80 8.58
N LEU A 209 15.45 -17.19 7.95
CA LEU A 209 14.94 -18.54 8.01
C LEU A 209 15.87 -19.55 7.33
N PHE A 210 16.47 -19.22 6.18
CA PHE A 210 17.40 -20.13 5.49
C PHE A 210 18.66 -20.44 6.31
N LYS A 211 19.08 -19.48 7.14
CA LYS A 211 20.21 -19.65 8.07
C LYS A 211 19.84 -20.37 9.36
N GLN A 212 18.55 -20.39 9.70
CA GLN A 212 18.03 -20.97 10.93
C GLN A 212 16.76 -21.81 10.64
N PRO A 213 16.89 -22.88 9.83
CA PRO A 213 15.75 -23.67 9.36
C PRO A 213 15.01 -24.40 10.50
N GLN A 214 15.61 -24.52 11.69
CA GLN A 214 14.96 -25.07 12.88
C GLN A 214 13.69 -24.29 13.29
N PHE A 215 13.54 -23.03 12.84
CA PHE A 215 12.36 -22.23 13.11
C PHE A 215 11.25 -22.36 12.06
N ASP A 216 11.48 -23.12 10.97
CA ASP A 216 10.56 -23.22 9.83
C ASP A 216 9.15 -23.64 10.23
N SER A 217 9.01 -24.72 11.01
CA SER A 217 7.70 -25.19 11.46
C SER A 217 6.96 -24.14 12.30
N GLN A 218 7.66 -23.45 13.20
CA GLN A 218 7.06 -22.44 14.07
C GLN A 218 6.59 -21.22 13.27
N ILE A 219 7.45 -20.68 12.39
CA ILE A 219 7.07 -19.51 11.60
C ILE A 219 6.02 -19.84 10.53
N SER A 220 6.09 -21.04 9.93
CA SER A 220 5.07 -21.52 8.99
C SER A 220 3.69 -21.64 9.63
N LYS A 221 3.63 -22.14 10.88
CA LYS A 221 2.40 -22.18 11.66
C LYS A 221 1.83 -20.78 11.89
N VAL A 222 2.67 -19.80 12.25
CA VAL A 222 2.24 -18.40 12.41
C VAL A 222 1.67 -17.84 11.11
N VAL A 223 2.33 -18.08 9.98
CA VAL A 223 1.85 -17.64 8.66
C VAL A 223 0.47 -18.23 8.35
N LEU A 224 0.27 -19.54 8.58
CA LEU A 224 -1.02 -20.21 8.42
C LEU A 224 -2.11 -19.60 9.32
N GLU A 225 -1.83 -19.47 10.61
CA GLU A 225 -2.78 -18.97 11.62
C GLU A 225 -2.99 -17.45 11.57
N SER A 226 -2.20 -16.72 10.78
CA SER A 226 -2.41 -15.28 10.55
C SER A 226 -3.53 -15.00 9.55
N GLY A 227 -3.94 -15.98 8.75
CA GLY A 227 -4.86 -15.79 7.63
C GLY A 227 -4.22 -15.13 6.40
N TYR A 228 -2.91 -14.81 6.42
CA TYR A 228 -2.20 -14.17 5.32
C TYR A 228 -2.37 -14.91 3.98
N LEU A 229 -2.31 -16.24 4.00
CA LEU A 229 -2.37 -17.09 2.80
C LEU A 229 -3.77 -17.17 2.15
N THR A 230 -4.81 -16.66 2.81
CA THR A 230 -6.21 -16.74 2.35
C THR A 230 -6.86 -15.36 2.17
N LEU A 231 -6.10 -14.26 2.36
CA LEU A 231 -6.62 -12.90 2.16
C LEU A 231 -7.23 -12.69 0.77
N TRP A 232 -6.64 -13.31 -0.25
CA TRP A 232 -7.06 -13.22 -1.65
C TRP A 232 -8.40 -13.91 -1.93
N ASP A 233 -8.79 -14.94 -1.15
CA ASP A 233 -10.01 -15.72 -1.38
C ASP A 233 -11.25 -14.81 -1.28
N ASN A 234 -11.22 -13.85 -0.35
CA ASN A 234 -12.32 -12.91 -0.13
C ASN A 234 -12.56 -11.98 -1.31
N ASP A 235 -11.53 -11.65 -2.10
CA ASP A 235 -11.68 -10.76 -3.25
C ASP A 235 -12.52 -11.44 -4.35
N ARG A 236 -12.30 -12.73 -4.60
CA ARG A 236 -13.08 -13.48 -5.62
C ARG A 236 -14.55 -13.59 -5.25
N VAL A 237 -14.84 -13.77 -3.96
CA VAL A 237 -16.22 -13.85 -3.47
C VAL A 237 -16.91 -12.49 -3.53
N LYS A 238 -16.22 -11.40 -3.17
CA LYS A 238 -16.80 -10.05 -3.17
C LYS A 238 -16.87 -9.40 -4.55
N ASN A 239 -15.92 -9.72 -5.42
CA ASN A 239 -15.77 -9.13 -6.74
C ASN A 239 -15.80 -10.21 -7.85
N PRO A 240 -16.86 -11.02 -7.95
CA PRO A 240 -16.93 -12.10 -8.94
C PRO A 240 -16.86 -11.58 -10.38
N TRP A 241 -17.33 -10.35 -10.61
CA TRP A 241 -17.25 -9.66 -11.90
C TRP A 241 -15.82 -9.51 -12.42
N ARG A 242 -14.80 -9.51 -11.55
CA ARG A 242 -13.38 -9.47 -11.97
C ARG A 242 -12.93 -10.77 -12.61
N TYR A 243 -13.61 -11.88 -12.33
CA TYR A 243 -13.14 -13.23 -12.67
C TYR A 243 -14.10 -14.01 -13.58
N ASP A 244 -15.26 -13.43 -13.88
CA ASP A 244 -16.27 -14.03 -14.76
C ASP A 244 -16.79 -12.99 -15.77
N LEU A 245 -16.59 -13.27 -17.06
CA LEU A 245 -16.97 -12.37 -18.14
C LEU A 245 -18.48 -12.14 -18.24
N ASN A 246 -19.30 -13.15 -17.95
CA ASN A 246 -20.75 -13.00 -17.98
C ASN A 246 -21.20 -12.09 -16.84
N VAL A 247 -20.64 -12.26 -15.66
CA VAL A 247 -20.92 -11.36 -14.53
C VAL A 247 -20.46 -9.94 -14.84
N PHE A 248 -19.27 -9.76 -15.43
CA PHE A 248 -18.76 -8.46 -15.86
C PHE A 248 -19.71 -7.76 -16.86
N CYS A 249 -20.11 -8.47 -17.92
CA CYS A 249 -20.98 -7.91 -18.96
C CYS A 249 -22.35 -7.48 -18.42
N ASN A 250 -22.84 -8.14 -17.37
CA ASN A 250 -24.13 -7.87 -16.74
C ASN A 250 -24.05 -6.86 -15.57
N LEU A 251 -22.91 -6.19 -15.36
CA LEU A 251 -22.83 -5.13 -14.35
C LEU A 251 -23.87 -4.02 -14.61
N PRO A 252 -24.58 -3.53 -13.58
CA PRO A 252 -25.65 -2.54 -13.71
C PRO A 252 -25.10 -1.11 -13.81
N VAL A 253 -24.10 -0.89 -14.67
CA VAL A 253 -23.46 0.40 -14.93
C VAL A 253 -23.41 0.70 -16.43
N PRO A 254 -23.33 1.97 -16.84
CA PRO A 254 -23.25 2.33 -18.25
C PRO A 254 -22.06 1.69 -18.97
N GLU A 255 -22.20 1.47 -20.28
CA GLU A 255 -21.15 0.83 -21.10
C GLU A 255 -19.81 1.57 -21.04
N ALA A 256 -19.84 2.91 -21.00
CA ALA A 256 -18.65 3.73 -20.84
C ALA A 256 -17.92 3.47 -19.51
N GLU A 257 -18.66 3.19 -18.43
CA GLU A 257 -18.08 2.87 -17.13
C GLU A 257 -17.51 1.45 -17.11
N LYS A 258 -18.20 0.47 -17.73
CA LYS A 258 -17.66 -0.87 -17.93
C LYS A 258 -16.37 -0.85 -18.73
N TYR A 259 -16.32 -0.07 -19.82
CA TYR A 259 -15.10 0.10 -20.62
C TYR A 259 -13.96 0.68 -19.78
N ALA A 260 -14.21 1.75 -19.03
CA ALA A 260 -13.21 2.35 -18.16
C ALA A 260 -12.73 1.37 -17.06
N LEU A 261 -13.64 0.56 -16.51
CA LEU A 261 -13.33 -0.46 -15.52
C LEU A 261 -12.48 -1.59 -16.11
N ALA A 262 -12.87 -2.14 -17.27
CA ALA A 262 -12.10 -3.16 -17.97
C ALA A 262 -10.70 -2.66 -18.35
N LYS A 263 -10.60 -1.42 -18.83
CA LYS A 263 -9.31 -0.81 -19.16
C LYS A 263 -8.39 -0.73 -17.93
N ARG A 264 -8.93 -0.31 -16.78
CA ARG A 264 -8.18 -0.25 -15.51
C ARG A 264 -7.73 -1.63 -15.03
N GLU A 265 -8.61 -2.64 -15.06
CA GLU A 265 -8.25 -4.01 -14.67
C GLU A 265 -7.20 -4.59 -15.62
N PHE A 266 -7.33 -4.36 -16.94
CA PHE A 266 -6.35 -4.78 -17.94
C PHE A 266 -4.97 -4.15 -17.68
N ASP A 267 -4.90 -2.82 -17.55
CA ASP A 267 -3.63 -2.11 -17.37
C ASP A 267 -2.94 -2.49 -16.03
N SER A 268 -3.72 -2.64 -14.94
CA SER A 268 -3.18 -3.01 -13.62
C SER A 268 -2.76 -4.47 -13.50
N SER A 269 -3.45 -5.38 -14.21
CA SER A 269 -3.17 -6.83 -14.18
C SER A 269 -1.75 -7.18 -14.63
N LYS A 270 -1.20 -6.47 -15.64
CA LYS A 270 0.17 -6.71 -16.13
C LYS A 270 1.21 -6.48 -15.03
N GLY A 271 1.15 -5.34 -14.35
CA GLY A 271 2.06 -5.03 -13.25
C GLY A 271 1.87 -5.96 -12.05
N MET A 272 0.65 -6.45 -11.80
CA MET A 272 0.41 -7.47 -10.78
C MET A 272 1.03 -8.82 -11.14
N LEU A 273 0.92 -9.26 -12.40
CA LEU A 273 1.52 -10.52 -12.88
C LEU A 273 3.04 -10.47 -12.81
N GLU A 274 3.67 -9.37 -13.20
CA GLU A 274 5.12 -9.20 -13.09
C GLU A 274 5.59 -9.33 -11.63
N ARG A 275 4.90 -8.65 -10.70
CA ARG A 275 5.24 -8.70 -9.26
C ARG A 275 5.02 -10.09 -8.65
N PHE A 276 3.84 -10.67 -8.84
CA PHE A 276 3.52 -11.97 -8.26
C PHE A 276 4.29 -13.11 -8.93
N GLY A 277 4.56 -13.00 -10.23
CA GLY A 277 5.42 -13.92 -10.97
C GLY A 277 6.84 -13.94 -10.42
N GLY A 278 7.45 -12.77 -10.21
CA GLY A 278 8.79 -12.70 -9.60
C GLY A 278 8.84 -13.33 -8.20
N MET A 279 7.80 -13.15 -7.39
CA MET A 279 7.70 -13.80 -6.08
C MET A 279 7.47 -15.32 -6.18
N LEU A 280 6.67 -15.77 -7.15
CA LEU A 280 6.46 -17.19 -7.43
C LEU A 280 7.77 -17.87 -7.84
N ASP A 281 8.54 -17.25 -8.73
CA ASP A 281 9.84 -17.75 -9.18
C ASP A 281 10.82 -17.85 -7.99
N PHE A 282 10.94 -16.76 -7.22
CA PHE A 282 11.77 -16.73 -6.01
C PHE A 282 11.41 -17.86 -5.04
N TYR A 283 10.13 -18.02 -4.69
CA TYR A 283 9.71 -19.05 -3.74
C TYR A 283 9.76 -20.47 -4.32
N THR A 284 9.61 -20.62 -5.63
CA THR A 284 9.80 -21.90 -6.31
C THR A 284 11.25 -22.36 -6.18
N ASP A 285 12.20 -21.49 -6.48
CA ASP A 285 13.62 -21.83 -6.41
C ASP A 285 14.11 -21.96 -4.96
N ALA A 286 13.67 -21.07 -4.07
CA ALA A 286 13.94 -21.20 -2.64
C ALA A 286 13.42 -22.52 -2.07
N HIS A 287 12.23 -22.99 -2.50
CA HIS A 287 11.70 -24.27 -2.06
C HIS A 287 12.51 -25.46 -2.60
N LYS A 288 12.96 -25.41 -3.86
CA LYS A 288 13.86 -26.43 -4.42
C LYS A 288 15.18 -26.51 -3.64
N GLN A 289 15.74 -25.38 -3.24
CA GLN A 289 17.05 -25.30 -2.58
C GLN A 289 16.99 -25.65 -1.10
N HIS A 290 15.98 -25.17 -0.37
CA HIS A 290 15.92 -25.27 1.09
C HIS A 290 14.88 -26.27 1.60
N ASN A 291 13.90 -26.66 0.77
CA ASN A 291 12.83 -27.60 1.10
C ASN A 291 12.08 -27.29 2.41
N LEU A 292 11.81 -26.01 2.66
CA LEU A 292 11.14 -25.53 3.88
C LEU A 292 9.62 -25.43 3.67
N GLN A 293 8.84 -25.69 4.73
CA GLN A 293 7.39 -25.48 4.73
C GLN A 293 7.04 -24.03 4.40
N PHE A 294 7.78 -23.06 4.93
CA PHE A 294 7.54 -21.63 4.68
C PHE A 294 7.60 -21.30 3.19
N THR A 295 8.64 -21.80 2.51
CA THR A 295 8.85 -21.58 1.07
C THR A 295 7.75 -22.24 0.23
N LYS A 296 7.29 -23.44 0.64
CA LYS A 296 6.17 -24.13 -0.01
C LYS A 296 4.87 -23.32 0.10
N LEU A 297 4.55 -22.84 1.30
CA LEU A 297 3.33 -22.06 1.56
C LEU A 297 3.27 -20.79 0.72
N HIS A 298 4.38 -20.06 0.62
CA HIS A 298 4.45 -18.84 -0.19
C HIS A 298 4.42 -19.13 -1.69
N ARG A 299 5.14 -20.15 -2.17
CA ARG A 299 5.05 -20.59 -3.56
C ARG A 299 3.59 -20.89 -3.95
N ASP A 300 2.90 -21.67 -3.12
CA ASP A 300 1.52 -22.06 -3.39
C ASP A 300 0.56 -20.85 -3.36
N LEU A 301 0.80 -19.87 -2.47
CA LEU A 301 0.09 -18.60 -2.46
C LEU A 301 0.32 -17.82 -3.77
N TYR A 302 1.57 -17.57 -4.16
CA TYR A 302 1.86 -16.76 -5.34
C TYR A 302 1.41 -17.43 -6.64
N LEU A 303 1.40 -18.76 -6.71
CA LEU A 303 0.78 -19.49 -7.82
C LEU A 303 -0.71 -19.18 -7.93
N LYS A 304 -1.45 -19.23 -6.82
CA LYS A 304 -2.88 -18.90 -6.79
C LYS A 304 -3.13 -17.44 -7.18
N LEU A 305 -2.31 -16.51 -6.69
CA LEU A 305 -2.39 -15.10 -7.05
C LEU A 305 -2.16 -14.88 -8.55
N CYS A 306 -1.13 -15.50 -9.13
CA CYS A 306 -0.85 -15.40 -10.58
C CYS A 306 -2.01 -15.95 -11.42
N LEU A 307 -2.58 -17.09 -11.04
CA LEU A 307 -3.74 -17.67 -11.72
C LEU A 307 -4.95 -16.74 -11.64
N GLY A 308 -5.26 -16.20 -10.46
CA GLY A 308 -6.36 -15.26 -10.28
C GLY A 308 -6.21 -13.98 -11.10
N ILE A 309 -5.02 -13.38 -11.13
CA ILE A 309 -4.77 -12.19 -11.96
C ILE A 309 -4.81 -12.53 -13.45
N THR A 310 -4.40 -13.73 -13.85
CA THR A 310 -4.53 -14.20 -15.24
C THR A 310 -6.00 -14.29 -15.65
N ASP A 311 -6.87 -14.81 -14.79
CA ASP A 311 -8.32 -14.86 -15.04
C ASP A 311 -8.91 -13.45 -15.17
N ASN A 312 -8.51 -12.53 -14.28
CA ASN A 312 -8.92 -11.13 -14.36
C ASN A 312 -8.47 -10.46 -15.66
N HIS A 313 -7.19 -10.63 -16.02
CA HIS A 313 -6.64 -10.10 -17.27
C HIS A 313 -7.44 -10.59 -18.49
N LYS A 314 -7.82 -11.87 -18.51
CA LYS A 314 -8.65 -12.45 -19.59
C LYS A 314 -10.03 -11.82 -19.64
N VAL A 315 -10.73 -11.68 -18.51
CA VAL A 315 -12.05 -11.03 -18.46
C VAL A 315 -11.98 -9.60 -19.00
N ALA A 316 -10.99 -8.83 -18.54
CA ALA A 316 -10.77 -7.47 -18.99
C ALA A 316 -10.44 -7.39 -20.49
N SER A 317 -9.51 -8.22 -20.99
CA SER A 317 -9.14 -8.28 -22.41
C SER A 317 -10.33 -8.64 -23.29
N SER A 318 -11.04 -9.73 -22.96
CA SER A 318 -12.18 -10.21 -23.75
C SER A 318 -13.34 -9.20 -23.80
N TYR A 319 -13.51 -8.38 -22.76
CA TYR A 319 -14.48 -7.30 -22.82
C TYR A 319 -14.01 -6.15 -23.73
N LEU A 320 -12.74 -5.76 -23.65
CA LEU A 320 -12.16 -4.68 -24.46
C LEU A 320 -12.09 -5.02 -25.95
N GLU A 321 -11.90 -6.29 -26.31
CA GLU A 321 -11.92 -6.80 -27.69
C GLU A 321 -13.25 -6.53 -28.43
N LYS A 322 -14.34 -6.23 -27.71
CA LYS A 322 -15.62 -5.83 -28.33
C LYS A 322 -15.59 -4.44 -28.96
N PHE A 323 -14.55 -3.65 -28.66
CA PHE A 323 -14.41 -2.25 -29.07
C PHE A 323 -13.23 -2.04 -30.04
N THR A 324 -12.55 -3.11 -30.44
CA THR A 324 -11.45 -3.13 -31.42
C THR A 324 -11.96 -3.64 -32.75
#